data_AF-A0A0C3DDB7-F1
#
_entry.id   AF-A0A0C3DDB7-F1
#
_cell.length_a   1.000
_cell.length_b   1.000
_cell.length_c   1.000
_cell.angle_alpha   90.00
_cell.angle_beta   90.00
_cell.angle_gamma   90.00
#
_symmetry.space_group_name_H-M   'P 1'
#
loop_
_entity.id
_entity.type
_entity.pdbx_description
1 polymer ?
#
loop_
_entity_poly.entity_id
_entity_poly.type
_entity_poly.pdbx_seq_one_letter_code
_entity_poly.pdbx_strand_id
1 'polypeptide(L)'
;MEQFKCSGCDELFSCNTERNHHQLNCKKYFLKIEPSFRAQLSKKKRRARASVQGTYEWALRQPLPKNSKKFRLATDSKYIQSDLEEMVLQLEREIALTQLVSEKNLNRQIVVSHVLKQKILEASEIMADTDLQKKVEAEHKKLKEQRKRDRSQGSALGGDFETKFSLFVPGGAPGLGKRS
;
A
#
# COMPACT_ATOMS: atom_id res chain seq x y z
N MET A 1 13.16 -4.60 47.40
CA MET A 1 12.12 -5.39 46.70
C MET A 1 12.06 -4.89 45.27
N GLU A 2 12.23 -5.77 44.27
CA GLU A 2 12.06 -5.37 42.87
C GLU A 2 10.58 -5.05 42.61
N GLN A 3 10.28 -3.81 42.24
CA GLN A 3 8.94 -3.40 41.85
C GLN A 3 8.83 -3.46 40.34
N PHE A 4 7.80 -4.15 39.84
CA PHE A 4 7.59 -4.33 38.42
C PHE A 4 6.55 -3.33 37.91
N LYS A 5 6.96 -2.42 37.03
CA LYS A 5 6.07 -1.38 36.49
C LYS A 5 5.36 -1.84 35.22
N CYS A 6 4.05 -1.59 35.12
CA CYS A 6 3.34 -1.74 33.86
C CYS A 6 3.80 -0.67 32.88
N SER A 7 4.30 -1.10 31.71
CA SER A 7 4.72 -0.21 30.63
C SER A 7 3.60 0.63 30.04
N GLY A 8 2.33 0.42 30.39
CA GLY A 8 1.18 1.16 29.88
C GLY A 8 0.62 2.21 30.86
N CYS A 9 0.13 1.74 32.00
CA CYS A 9 -0.55 2.55 33.01
C CYS A 9 0.33 2.98 34.19
N ASP A 10 1.61 2.58 34.19
CA ASP A 10 2.58 2.90 35.23
C ASP A 10 2.27 2.33 36.63
N GLU A 11 1.29 1.43 36.75
CA GLU A 11 1.01 0.68 37.99
C GLU A 11 2.18 -0.22 38.40
N LEU A 12 2.38 -0.34 39.71
CA LEU A 12 3.45 -1.11 40.33
C LEU A 12 2.92 -2.46 40.81
N PHE A 13 3.66 -3.52 40.53
CA PHE A 13 3.33 -4.89 40.88
C PHE A 13 4.45 -5.52 41.70
N SER A 14 4.06 -6.41 42.60
CA SER A 14 4.97 -7.13 43.50
C SER A 14 5.71 -8.26 42.79
N CYS A 15 5.16 -8.79 41.69
CA CYS A 15 5.79 -9.84 40.90
C CYS A 15 5.57 -9.67 39.38
N ASN A 16 6.43 -10.34 38.60
CA ASN A 16 6.40 -10.28 37.13
C ASN A 16 5.14 -10.94 36.54
N THR A 17 4.63 -12.01 37.15
CA THR A 17 3.43 -12.72 36.69
C THR A 17 2.18 -11.86 36.79
N GLU A 18 1.98 -11.15 37.91
CA GLU A 18 0.89 -10.18 38.09
C GLU A 18 0.95 -9.05 37.06
N ARG A 19 2.14 -8.48 36.87
CA ARG A 19 2.37 -7.44 35.85
C ARG A 19 2.03 -7.94 34.44
N ASN A 20 2.45 -9.16 34.09
CA ASN A 20 2.15 -9.75 32.79
C ASN A 20 0.65 -10.02 32.63
N HIS A 21 -0.02 -10.51 33.67
CA HIS A 21 -1.46 -10.72 33.66
C HIS A 21 -2.22 -9.40 33.50
N HIS A 22 -1.81 -8.36 34.21
CA HIS A 22 -2.36 -7.02 34.07
C HIS A 22 -2.17 -6.47 32.63
N GLN A 23 -0.99 -6.63 32.04
CA GLN A 23 -0.72 -6.17 30.67
C GLN A 23 -1.63 -6.79 29.61
N LEU A 24 -2.18 -7.99 29.85
CA LEU A 24 -3.14 -8.62 28.94
C LEU A 24 -4.49 -7.88 28.88
N ASN A 25 -4.82 -7.09 29.90
CA ASN A 25 -6.10 -6.36 30.00
C ASN A 25 -5.91 -4.83 30.06
N CYS A 26 -4.66 -4.35 30.14
CA CYS A 26 -4.37 -2.94 30.29
C CYS A 26 -4.64 -2.17 28.98
N LYS A 27 -5.74 -1.41 28.93
CA LYS A 27 -6.08 -0.54 27.79
C LYS A 27 -4.93 0.41 27.44
N LYS A 28 -4.36 1.09 28.44
CA LYS A 28 -3.25 2.04 28.25
C LYS A 28 -2.00 1.37 27.66
N TYR A 29 -1.73 0.12 28.00
CA TYR A 29 -0.64 -0.64 27.40
C TYR A 29 -0.88 -0.91 25.91
N PHE A 30 -2.10 -1.30 25.54
CA PHE A 30 -2.46 -1.51 24.13
C PHE A 30 -2.48 -0.22 23.31
N LEU A 31 -2.89 0.91 23.91
CA LEU A 31 -2.85 2.21 23.25
C LEU A 31 -1.42 2.72 22.98
N LYS A 32 -0.41 2.26 23.73
CA LYS A 32 1.01 2.55 23.41
C LYS A 32 1.50 1.83 22.15
N ILE A 33 0.85 0.73 21.75
CA ILE A 33 1.16 0.07 20.49
C ILE A 33 0.55 0.93 19.38
N GLU A 34 1.34 1.35 18.39
CA GLU A 34 0.80 2.16 17.29
C GLU A 34 -0.25 1.42 16.45
N PRO A 35 -1.20 2.13 15.81
CA PRO A 35 -2.17 1.51 14.91
C PRO A 35 -1.52 0.88 13.68
N SER A 36 -2.19 -0.12 13.10
CA SER A 36 -1.67 -0.87 11.95
C SER A 36 -1.46 -0.06 10.67
N PHE A 37 -2.03 1.15 10.57
CA PHE A 37 -1.80 2.04 9.43
C PHE A 37 -0.50 2.86 9.56
N ARG A 38 0.07 3.02 10.78
CA ARG A 38 1.36 3.70 11.00
C ARG A 38 2.52 2.73 11.14
N ALA A 39 2.30 1.59 11.77
CA ALA A 39 3.34 0.61 12.04
C ALA A 39 2.97 -0.79 11.54
N GLN A 40 3.98 -1.51 11.05
CA GLN A 40 3.81 -2.92 10.70
C GLN A 40 3.66 -3.77 11.98
N LEU A 41 2.42 -4.08 12.33
CA LEU A 41 2.10 -4.89 13.50
C LEU A 41 2.09 -6.39 13.21
N SER A 42 2.64 -7.17 14.15
CA SER A 42 2.47 -8.62 14.16
C SER A 42 1.00 -9.00 14.41
N LYS A 43 0.58 -10.20 13.97
CA LYS A 43 -0.79 -10.70 14.16
C LYS A 43 -1.22 -10.67 15.64
N LYS A 44 -0.31 -10.99 16.56
CA LYS A 44 -0.57 -10.97 18.01
C LYS A 44 -0.87 -9.55 18.50
N LYS A 45 -0.05 -8.57 18.12
CA LYS A 45 -0.25 -7.15 18.50
C LYS A 45 -1.54 -6.58 17.91
N ARG A 46 -1.85 -6.91 16.64
CA ARG A 46 -3.10 -6.49 16.00
C ARG A 46 -4.34 -7.06 16.70
N ARG A 47 -4.30 -8.33 17.11
CA ARG A 47 -5.38 -8.95 17.89
C ARG A 47 -5.55 -8.31 19.26
N ALA A 48 -4.45 -7.97 19.92
CA ALA A 48 -4.45 -7.31 21.22
C ALA A 48 -5.02 -5.88 21.14
N ARG A 49 -4.67 -5.10 20.12
CA ARG A 49 -5.32 -3.79 19.90
C ARG A 49 -6.82 -3.94 19.63
N ALA A 50 -7.20 -4.91 18.80
CA ALA A 50 -8.59 -5.15 18.44
C ALA A 50 -9.50 -5.63 19.59
N SER A 51 -8.98 -6.00 20.77
CA SER A 51 -9.80 -6.27 21.95
C SER A 51 -10.20 -4.99 22.69
N VAL A 52 -9.54 -3.87 22.42
CA VAL A 52 -9.84 -2.57 23.03
C VAL A 52 -10.86 -1.83 22.17
N GLN A 53 -12.04 -1.61 22.75
CA GLN A 53 -13.11 -0.84 22.12
C GLN A 53 -12.64 0.58 21.78
N GLY A 54 -12.97 1.05 20.57
CA GLY A 54 -12.59 2.37 20.07
C GLY A 54 -11.24 2.43 19.34
N THR A 55 -10.43 1.37 19.38
CA THR A 55 -9.22 1.32 18.54
C THR A 55 -9.57 1.13 17.07
N TYR A 56 -8.67 1.56 16.19
CA TYR A 56 -8.78 1.33 14.74
C TYR A 56 -9.03 -0.15 14.39
N GLU A 57 -8.27 -1.06 14.99
CA GLU A 57 -8.36 -2.49 14.71
C GLU A 57 -9.66 -3.12 15.21
N TRP A 58 -10.20 -2.61 16.32
CA TRP A 58 -11.52 -2.99 16.80
C TRP A 58 -12.61 -2.48 15.85
N ALA A 59 -12.51 -1.22 15.42
CA ALA A 59 -13.46 -0.56 14.54
C ALA A 59 -13.60 -1.29 13.19
N LEU A 60 -12.50 -1.78 12.63
CA LEU A 60 -12.51 -2.57 11.39
C LEU A 60 -13.21 -3.94 11.50
N ARG A 61 -13.36 -4.48 12.71
CA ARG A 61 -14.12 -5.73 12.95
C ARG A 61 -15.61 -5.49 13.09
N GLN A 62 -16.01 -4.25 13.33
CA GLN A 62 -17.41 -3.91 13.50
C GLN A 62 -18.09 -3.75 12.14
N PRO A 63 -19.37 -4.14 12.04
CA PRO A 63 -20.17 -3.82 10.87
C PRO A 63 -20.33 -2.30 10.74
N LEU A 64 -20.46 -1.83 9.51
CA LEU A 64 -20.78 -0.42 9.27
C LEU A 64 -22.17 -0.09 9.84
N PRO A 65 -22.36 1.08 10.48
CA PRO A 65 -23.67 1.48 10.97
C PRO A 65 -24.68 1.60 9.83
N LYS A 66 -25.93 1.14 10.02
CA LYS A 66 -26.96 1.06 8.96
C LYS A 66 -27.17 2.36 8.19
N ASN A 67 -27.12 3.51 8.88
CA ASN A 67 -27.35 4.84 8.29
C ASN A 67 -26.06 5.59 7.93
N SER A 68 -24.92 4.89 7.85
CA SER A 68 -23.61 5.54 7.66
C SER A 68 -23.29 5.96 6.24
N LYS A 69 -24.05 5.55 5.21
CA LYS A 69 -23.69 5.77 3.80
C LYS A 69 -23.44 7.24 3.46
N LYS A 70 -24.35 8.15 3.87
CA LYS A 70 -24.19 9.59 3.64
C LYS A 70 -22.96 10.15 4.35
N PHE A 71 -22.77 9.75 5.62
CA PHE A 71 -21.63 10.19 6.42
C PHE A 71 -20.31 9.67 5.86
N ARG A 72 -20.28 8.42 5.37
CA ARG A 72 -19.11 7.81 4.72
C ARG A 72 -18.70 8.59 3.48
N LEU A 73 -19.64 8.86 2.58
CA LEU A 73 -19.37 9.62 1.35
C LEU A 73 -18.89 11.04 1.65
N ALA A 74 -19.53 11.73 2.62
CA ALA A 74 -19.11 13.06 3.04
C ALA A 74 -17.71 13.06 3.69
N THR A 75 -17.37 12.00 4.41
CA THR A 75 -16.05 11.86 5.05
C THR A 75 -14.97 11.60 3.99
N ASP A 76 -15.28 10.74 3.03
CA ASP A 76 -14.36 10.37 1.94
C ASP A 76 -14.03 11.55 1.02
N SER A 77 -15.03 12.37 0.68
CA SER A 77 -14.83 13.56 -0.15
C SER A 77 -14.18 14.73 0.59
N LYS A 78 -14.40 14.85 1.90
CA LYS A 78 -13.95 16.01 2.68
C LYS A 78 -12.51 15.89 3.19
N TYR A 79 -12.06 14.67 3.53
CA TYR A 79 -10.81 14.49 4.27
C TYR A 79 -9.76 13.74 3.46
N ILE A 80 -8.51 14.17 3.60
CA ILE A 80 -7.33 13.50 3.04
C ILE A 80 -6.92 12.36 4.00
N GLN A 81 -6.12 11.41 3.53
CA GLN A 81 -5.64 10.28 4.35
C GLN A 81 -5.04 10.74 5.68
N SER A 82 -4.16 11.75 5.68
CA SER A 82 -3.54 12.31 6.89
C SER A 82 -4.57 12.79 7.91
N ASP A 83 -5.60 13.50 7.44
CA ASP A 83 -6.65 14.03 8.31
C ASP A 83 -7.48 12.91 8.94
N LEU A 84 -7.73 11.84 8.17
CA LEU A 84 -8.41 10.65 8.67
C LEU A 84 -7.57 9.92 9.71
N GLU A 85 -6.24 9.82 9.52
CA GLU A 85 -5.34 9.24 10.51
C GLU A 85 -5.36 10.01 11.84
N GLU A 86 -5.26 11.33 11.78
CA GLU A 86 -5.34 12.19 12.97
C GLU A 86 -6.70 12.06 13.66
N MET A 87 -7.78 12.03 12.89
CA MET A 87 -9.14 11.87 13.41
C MET A 87 -9.33 10.52 14.10
N VAL A 88 -8.82 9.42 13.53
CA VAL A 88 -8.85 8.08 14.15
C VAL A 88 -8.09 8.09 15.47
N LEU A 89 -6.92 8.72 15.53
CA LEU A 89 -6.13 8.82 16.76
C LEU A 89 -6.81 9.67 17.83
N GLN A 90 -7.44 10.78 17.43
CA GLN A 90 -8.18 11.64 18.35
C GLN A 90 -9.38 10.89 18.95
N LEU A 91 -10.16 10.22 18.10
CA LEU A 91 -11.31 9.41 18.53
C LEU A 91 -10.87 8.21 19.37
N GLU A 92 -9.75 7.57 19.05
CA GLU A 92 -9.22 6.46 19.86
C GLU A 92 -8.85 6.93 21.27
N ARG A 93 -8.20 8.10 21.39
CA ARG A 93 -7.89 8.69 22.71
C ARG A 93 -9.17 9.07 23.46
N GLU A 94 -10.12 9.68 22.79
CA GLU A 94 -11.40 10.09 23.39
C GLU A 94 -12.18 8.86 23.88
N ILE A 95 -12.33 7.83 23.05
CA ILE A 95 -13.12 6.64 23.38
C ILE A 95 -12.42 5.78 24.43
N ALA A 96 -11.11 5.56 24.30
CA ALA A 96 -10.42 4.61 25.16
C ALA A 96 -10.12 5.16 26.57
N LEU A 97 -10.10 6.50 26.73
CA LEU A 97 -9.92 7.17 28.01
C LEU A 97 -11.23 7.57 28.69
N THR A 98 -12.34 7.65 27.95
CA THR A 98 -13.65 8.02 28.52
C THR A 98 -14.38 6.81 29.07
N GLN A 99 -14.97 6.94 30.26
CA GLN A 99 -15.67 5.85 30.94
C GLN A 99 -17.08 5.61 30.37
N LEU A 100 -17.73 6.66 29.87
CA LEU A 100 -19.03 6.61 29.18
C LEU A 100 -18.83 6.90 27.69
N VAL A 101 -18.69 5.85 26.90
CA VAL A 101 -18.49 5.98 25.46
C VAL A 101 -19.82 6.26 24.77
N SER A 102 -19.90 7.39 24.06
CA SER A 102 -21.08 7.69 23.24
C SER A 102 -21.15 6.79 22.01
N GLU A 103 -22.35 6.26 21.71
CA GLU A 103 -22.58 5.45 20.52
C GLU A 103 -22.27 6.23 19.24
N LYS A 104 -22.51 7.55 19.25
CA LYS A 104 -22.16 8.46 18.17
C LYS A 104 -20.66 8.46 17.88
N ASN A 105 -19.82 8.54 18.91
CA ASN A 105 -18.36 8.52 18.74
C ASN A 105 -17.87 7.15 18.26
N LEU A 106 -18.46 6.05 18.73
CA LEU A 106 -18.15 4.70 18.23
C LEU A 106 -18.51 4.56 16.76
N ASN A 107 -19.72 4.96 16.38
CA ASN A 107 -20.18 4.90 15.00
C ASN A 107 -19.31 5.77 14.09
N ARG A 108 -18.91 6.96 14.56
CA ARG A 108 -17.96 7.82 13.85
C ARG A 108 -16.61 7.12 13.69
N GLN A 109 -16.07 6.53 14.75
CA GLN A 109 -14.79 5.82 14.71
C GLN A 109 -14.81 4.63 13.75
N ILE A 110 -15.90 3.87 13.71
CA ILE A 110 -16.11 2.78 12.75
C ILE A 110 -16.06 3.31 11.32
N VAL A 111 -16.86 4.33 11.02
CA VAL A 111 -16.93 4.87 9.64
C VAL A 111 -15.58 5.44 9.21
N VAL A 112 -14.96 6.29 10.01
CA VAL A 112 -13.68 6.93 9.68
C VAL A 112 -12.59 5.86 9.48
N SER A 113 -12.54 4.83 10.33
CA SER A 113 -11.58 3.73 10.19
C SER A 113 -11.76 2.95 8.89
N HIS A 114 -13.01 2.68 8.48
CA HIS A 114 -13.28 2.00 7.20
C HIS A 114 -12.92 2.89 6.00
N VAL A 115 -13.21 4.18 6.03
CA VAL A 115 -12.80 5.12 4.96
C VAL A 115 -11.28 5.19 4.86
N LEU A 116 -10.59 5.34 5.99
CA LEU A 116 -9.13 5.35 6.03
C LEU A 116 -8.54 4.08 5.43
N LYS A 117 -9.08 2.91 5.77
CA LYS A 117 -8.65 1.64 5.20
C LYS A 117 -8.83 1.61 3.68
N GLN A 118 -9.95 2.10 3.16
CA GLN A 118 -10.19 2.17 1.71
C GLN A 118 -9.15 3.08 1.03
N LYS A 119 -8.90 4.27 1.56
CA LYS A 119 -7.89 5.18 1.01
C LYS A 119 -6.48 4.59 0.98
N ILE A 120 -6.10 3.87 2.04
CA ILE A 120 -4.80 3.19 2.09
C ILE A 120 -4.71 2.10 1.01
N LEU A 121 -5.79 1.34 0.79
CA LEU A 121 -5.82 0.32 -0.25
C LEU A 121 -5.76 0.93 -1.65
N GLU A 122 -6.56 1.95 -1.92
CA GLU A 122 -6.55 2.69 -3.20
C GLU A 122 -5.16 3.28 -3.48
N ALA A 123 -4.51 3.89 -2.49
CA ALA A 123 -3.15 4.40 -2.63
C ALA A 123 -2.15 3.27 -2.96
N SER A 124 -2.29 2.10 -2.36
CA SER A 124 -1.43 0.95 -2.64
C SER A 124 -1.64 0.37 -4.05
N GLU A 125 -2.88 0.35 -4.54
CA GLU A 125 -3.22 -0.09 -5.90
C GLU A 125 -2.66 0.89 -6.94
N ILE A 126 -2.85 2.20 -6.73
CA ILE A 126 -2.28 3.23 -7.60
C ILE A 126 -0.75 3.12 -7.67
N MET A 127 -0.08 2.90 -6.54
CA MET A 127 1.37 2.69 -6.54
C MET A 127 1.77 1.46 -7.36
N ALA A 128 1.08 0.33 -7.20
CA ALA A 128 1.35 -0.88 -7.98
C ALA A 128 1.15 -0.67 -9.49
N ASP A 129 0.08 0.03 -9.88
CA ASP A 129 -0.23 0.34 -11.28
C ASP A 129 0.81 1.28 -11.89
N THR A 130 1.24 2.31 -11.16
CA THR A 130 2.30 3.21 -11.64
C THR A 130 3.64 2.50 -11.81
N ASP A 131 3.98 1.55 -10.93
CA ASP A 131 5.20 0.76 -11.06
C ASP A 131 5.13 -0.23 -12.23
N LEU A 132 3.95 -0.79 -12.51
CA LEU A 132 3.69 -1.58 -13.72
C LEU A 132 3.85 -0.72 -14.98
N GLN A 133 3.28 0.48 -15.01
CA GLN A 133 3.41 1.41 -16.13
C GLN A 133 4.88 1.78 -16.37
N LYS A 134 5.66 2.09 -15.33
CA LYS A 134 7.10 2.36 -15.46
C LYS A 134 7.87 1.19 -16.06
N LYS A 135 7.55 -0.05 -15.67
CA LYS A 135 8.17 -1.26 -16.23
C LYS A 135 7.82 -1.43 -17.72
N VAL A 136 6.56 -1.22 -18.09
CA VAL A 136 6.11 -1.27 -19.48
C VAL A 136 6.79 -0.20 -20.33
N GLU A 137 6.88 1.04 -19.83
CA GLU A 137 7.60 2.12 -20.50
C GLU A 137 9.09 1.84 -20.66
N ALA A 138 9.73 1.25 -19.65
CA ALA A 138 11.14 0.85 -19.71
C ALA A 138 11.37 -0.24 -20.78
N GLU A 139 10.51 -1.25 -20.86
CA GLU A 139 10.57 -2.28 -21.89
C GLU A 139 10.31 -1.71 -23.30
N HIS A 140 9.33 -0.81 -23.44
CA HIS A 140 9.10 -0.11 -24.71
C HIS A 140 10.31 0.74 -25.14
N LYS A 141 10.99 1.41 -24.20
CA LYS A 141 12.22 2.15 -24.48
C LYS A 141 13.34 1.20 -24.94
N LYS A 142 13.54 0.06 -24.27
CA LYS A 142 14.52 -0.96 -24.68
C LYS A 142 14.22 -1.49 -26.08
N LEU A 143 12.98 -1.85 -26.39
CA LEU A 143 12.57 -2.32 -27.72
C LEU A 143 12.79 -1.24 -28.79
N LYS A 144 12.53 0.04 -28.47
CA LYS A 144 12.77 1.16 -29.40
C LYS A 144 14.25 1.37 -29.66
N GLU A 145 15.10 1.24 -28.64
CA GLU A 145 16.55 1.31 -28.79
C GLU A 145 17.11 0.10 -29.56
N GLN A 146 16.60 -1.09 -29.30
CA GLN A 146 16.97 -2.29 -30.06
C GLN A 146 16.60 -2.13 -31.54
N ARG A 147 15.37 -1.70 -31.85
CA ARG A 147 14.96 -1.39 -33.24
C ARG A 147 15.86 -0.34 -33.90
N LYS A 148 16.34 0.67 -33.16
CA LYS A 148 17.30 1.65 -33.68
C LYS A 148 18.64 1.00 -34.00
N ARG A 149 19.16 0.12 -33.13
CA ARG A 149 20.40 -0.63 -33.36
C ARG A 149 20.25 -1.60 -34.55
N ASP A 150 19.17 -2.37 -34.61
CA ASP A 150 18.88 -3.30 -35.70
C ASP A 150 18.78 -2.57 -37.03
N ARG A 151 18.14 -1.39 -37.06
CA ARG A 151 18.09 -0.54 -38.26
C ARG A 151 19.48 -0.06 -38.67
N SER A 152 20.33 0.34 -37.72
CA SER A 152 21.71 0.75 -38.03
C SER A 152 22.58 -0.41 -38.54
N GLN A 153 22.38 -1.63 -38.02
CA GLN A 153 23.05 -2.84 -38.54
C GLN A 153 22.52 -3.24 -39.92
N GLY A 154 21.20 -3.21 -40.15
CA GLY A 154 20.60 -3.51 -41.44
C GLY A 154 21.06 -2.54 -42.54
N SER A 155 21.24 -1.25 -42.20
CA SER A 155 21.83 -0.27 -43.12
C SER A 155 23.33 -0.50 -43.38
N ALA A 156 24.09 -0.99 -42.39
CA ALA A 156 25.49 -1.36 -42.59
C ALA A 156 25.65 -2.58 -43.51
N LEU A 157 24.78 -3.59 -43.36
CA LEU A 157 24.78 -4.78 -44.22
C LEU A 157 24.28 -4.47 -45.65
N GLY A 158 23.36 -3.53 -45.83
CA GLY A 158 22.92 -3.07 -47.15
C GLY A 158 24.01 -2.33 -47.93
N GLY A 159 24.78 -1.46 -47.24
CA GLY A 159 25.88 -0.73 -47.88
C GLY A 159 27.05 -1.63 -48.31
N ASP A 160 27.36 -2.67 -47.53
CA ASP A 160 28.42 -3.63 -47.87
C ASP A 160 27.98 -4.63 -48.95
N PHE A 161 26.69 -4.95 -49.03
CA PHE A 161 26.15 -5.81 -50.08
C PHE A 161 26.06 -5.07 -51.42
N GLU A 162 25.62 -3.81 -51.43
CA GLU A 162 25.59 -3.00 -52.65
C GLU A 162 27.00 -2.68 -53.19
N THR A 163 27.99 -2.49 -52.33
CA THR A 163 29.38 -2.25 -52.79
C THR A 163 30.10 -3.50 -53.28
N LYS A 164 29.76 -4.70 -52.77
CA LYS A 164 30.36 -5.97 -53.22
C LYS A 164 29.59 -6.68 -54.34
N PHE A 165 28.28 -6.43 -54.47
CA PHE A 165 27.40 -7.14 -55.41
C PHE A 165 26.66 -6.21 -56.39
N SER A 166 27.20 -5.02 -56.68
CA SER A 166 26.68 -4.05 -57.67
C SER A 166 26.61 -4.54 -59.13
N LEU A 167 26.80 -5.84 -59.39
CA LEU A 167 26.70 -6.45 -60.72
C LEU A 167 25.39 -7.21 -60.96
N PHE A 168 24.49 -7.31 -59.98
CA PHE A 168 23.17 -7.90 -60.22
C PHE A 168 22.12 -6.83 -60.51
N VAL A 169 21.97 -6.53 -61.80
CA VAL A 169 20.80 -5.83 -62.35
C VAL A 169 19.61 -6.80 -62.32
N PRO A 170 18.50 -6.51 -61.61
CA PRO A 170 17.30 -7.32 -61.71
C PRO A 170 16.60 -6.99 -63.02
N GLY A 171 16.80 -7.82 -64.06
CA GLY A 171 15.99 -7.73 -65.29
C GLY A 171 16.63 -8.00 -66.65
N GLY A 172 17.75 -8.72 -66.75
CA GLY A 172 18.35 -9.07 -68.05
C GLY A 172 18.50 -10.57 -68.26
N ALA A 173 17.78 -11.14 -69.23
CA ALA A 173 17.92 -12.55 -69.64
C ALA A 173 19.37 -12.86 -70.09
N PRO A 174 19.92 -14.05 -69.79
CA PRO A 174 21.28 -14.40 -70.21
C PRO A 174 21.30 -14.63 -71.72
N GLY A 175 22.01 -13.76 -72.45
CA GLY A 175 22.24 -13.91 -73.88
C GLY A 175 23.07 -15.17 -74.18
N LEU A 176 22.50 -16.02 -75.03
CA LEU A 176 23.15 -17.18 -75.66
C LEU A 176 24.48 -16.78 -76.32
N GLY A 177 25.59 -17.20 -75.72
CA GLY A 177 26.91 -17.15 -76.34
C GLY A 177 26.98 -18.13 -77.52
N LYS A 178 27.07 -17.59 -78.75
CA LYS A 178 27.48 -18.38 -79.92
C LYS A 178 28.97 -18.71 -79.79
N ARG A 179 29.30 -20.00 -79.77
CA ARG A 179 30.67 -20.50 -79.87
C ARG A 179 31.13 -20.40 -81.33
N SER A 180 32.30 -19.78 -81.54
CA SER A 180 33.14 -19.95 -82.73
C SER A 180 34.09 -21.12 -82.47
#